data_AF-A0A7Y6M631-F1
#
_entry.id   AF-A0A7Y6M631-F1
#
_cell.length_a   1.000
_cell.length_b   1.000
_cell.length_c   1.000
_cell.angle_alpha   90.00
_cell.angle_beta   90.00
_cell.angle_gamma   90.00
#
_symmetry.space_group_name_H-M   'P 1'
#
loop_
_entity.id
_entity.type
_entity.pdbx_description
1 polymer ?
#
loop_
_entity_poly.entity_id
_entity_poly.type
_entity_poly.pdbx_seq_one_letter_code
_entity_poly.pdbx_strand_id
1 'polypeptide(L)' 'MSEIDDDRTFEDEDEMSIEAPEADALDQHRPAREDTGGRRPSLPLEADPADAADQDRVVDLDDDDYR' A
#
# COMPACT_ATOMS: atom_id res chain seq x y z
N MET A 1 -8.12 22.71 27.99
CA MET A 1 -7.57 21.35 27.79
C MET A 1 -8.69 20.40 28.14
N SER A 2 -9.28 19.72 27.15
CA SER A 2 -10.25 18.64 27.39
C SER A 2 -9.49 17.33 27.25
N GLU A 3 -9.45 16.57 28.34
CA GLU A 3 -8.88 15.23 28.41
C GLU A 3 -9.81 14.31 27.62
N ILE A 4 -9.30 13.69 26.56
CA ILE A 4 -10.02 12.64 25.82
C ILE A 4 -9.71 11.34 26.54
N ASP A 5 -10.57 11.03 27.51
CA ASP A 5 -10.73 9.69 28.07
C ASP A 5 -11.64 8.95 27.08
N ASP A 6 -11.03 8.28 26.11
CA ASP A 6 -11.71 7.39 25.17
C ASP A 6 -10.95 6.06 25.22
N ASP A 7 -11.12 5.40 26.35
CA ASP A 7 -10.87 3.98 26.59
C ASP A 7 -11.71 3.17 25.59
N ARG A 8 -11.23 3.06 24.35
CA ARG A 8 -11.78 2.14 23.36
C ARG A 8 -11.33 0.74 23.74
N THR A 9 -12.03 0.14 24.69
CA THR A 9 -12.06 -1.31 24.87
C THR A 9 -12.56 -1.93 23.57
N PHE A 10 -11.62 -2.38 22.72
CA PHE A 10 -11.88 -3.20 21.54
C PHE A 10 -12.20 -4.65 21.92
N GLU A 11 -13.11 -4.83 22.88
CA GLU A 11 -13.44 -6.16 23.40
C GLU A 11 -14.87 -6.53 22.95
N ASP A 12 -14.90 -7.40 21.94
CA ASP A 12 -15.92 -8.40 21.64
C ASP A 12 -17.27 -7.95 21.05
N GLU A 13 -17.27 -7.70 19.73
CA GLU A 13 -18.46 -7.86 18.88
C GLU A 13 -18.06 -8.76 17.68
N ASP A 14 -18.17 -10.08 17.87
CA ASP A 14 -18.18 -11.14 16.84
C ASP A 14 -17.03 -11.09 15.81
N GLU A 15 -16.07 -12.01 15.92
CA GLU A 15 -15.06 -12.35 14.89
C GLU A 15 -15.54 -11.98 13.47
N MET A 16 -15.31 -10.73 13.04
CA MET A 16 -15.63 -10.33 11.69
C MET A 16 -14.76 -11.24 10.86
N SER A 17 -15.37 -12.18 10.13
CA SER A 17 -14.66 -13.18 9.35
C SER A 17 -13.47 -12.49 8.72
N ILE A 18 -12.27 -12.91 9.09
CA ILE A 18 -11.01 -12.30 8.61
C ILE A 18 -10.93 -12.33 7.07
N GLU A 19 -11.77 -13.18 6.47
CA GLU A 19 -11.96 -13.35 5.05
C GLU A 19 -12.87 -12.27 4.45
N ALA A 20 -12.42 -11.71 3.33
CA ALA A 20 -13.22 -10.80 2.54
C ALA A 20 -14.49 -11.50 1.99
N PRO A 21 -15.56 -10.75 1.66
CA PRO A 21 -16.71 -11.28 0.93
C PRO A 21 -16.31 -12.11 -0.30
N GLU A 22 -17.08 -13.16 -0.63
CA GLU A 22 -16.81 -14.05 -1.77
C GLU A 22 -16.64 -13.28 -3.10
N ALA A 23 -17.40 -12.19 -3.28
CA ALA A 23 -17.30 -11.32 -4.44
C ALA A 23 -15.94 -10.60 -4.55
N ASP A 24 -15.35 -10.20 -3.41
CA ASP A 24 -14.05 -9.54 -3.37
C ASP A 24 -12.93 -10.55 -3.61
N ALA A 25 -13.03 -11.76 -3.04
CA ALA A 25 -12.09 -12.84 -3.29
C ALA A 25 -12.03 -13.19 -4.79
N LEU A 26 -13.18 -13.28 -5.46
CA LEU A 26 -13.26 -13.52 -6.91
C LEU A 26 -12.59 -12.42 -7.75
N ASP A 27 -12.69 -11.16 -7.33
CA ASP A 27 -12.02 -10.05 -8.00
C ASP A 27 -10.49 -10.11 -7.82
N GLN A 28 -10.02 -10.43 -6.60
CA GLN A 28 -8.60 -10.58 -6.28
C GLN A 28 -7.93 -11.76 -6.99
N HIS A 29 -8.67 -12.84 -7.22
CA HIS A 29 -8.19 -13.99 -8.00
C HIS A 29 -8.14 -13.72 -9.50
N ARG A 30 -8.69 -12.59 -9.98
CA ARG A 30 -8.62 -12.25 -11.41
C ARG A 30 -7.15 -12.01 -11.76
N PRO A 31 -6.63 -12.64 -12.85
CA PRO A 31 -5.27 -12.36 -13.29
C PRO A 31 -5.16 -10.86 -13.59
N ALA A 32 -4.21 -10.21 -12.93
CA ALA A 32 -3.81 -8.86 -13.29
C ALA A 32 -3.46 -8.90 -14.78
N ARG A 33 -4.13 -8.06 -15.57
CA ARG A 33 -3.80 -7.92 -16.99
C ARG A 33 -2.31 -7.59 -17.05
N GLU A 34 -1.54 -8.40 -17.77
CA GLU A 34 -0.11 -8.16 -17.94
C GLU A 34 0.06 -6.78 -18.60
N ASP A 35 0.33 -5.77 -17.77
CA ASP A 35 0.79 -4.47 -18.23
C ASP A 35 2.24 -4.70 -18.68
N THR A 36 2.40 -5.14 -19.93
CA THR A 36 3.68 -5.52 -20.53
C THR A 36 4.61 -4.32 -20.77
N GLY A 37 4.25 -3.14 -20.30
CA GLY A 37 5.17 -2.03 -20.13
C GLY A 37 5.16 -1.66 -18.66
N GLY A 38 6.31 -1.79 -17.98
CA GLY A 38 6.49 -1.35 -16.61
C GLY A 38 5.81 -0.01 -16.41
N ARG A 39 4.66 -0.05 -15.74
CA ARG A 39 3.82 1.12 -15.52
C ARG A 39 4.59 1.96 -14.53
N ARG A 40 5.53 2.77 -15.03
CA ARG A 40 5.99 3.93 -14.27
C ARG A 40 4.69 4.65 -13.94
N PRO A 41 4.32 4.81 -12.67
CA PRO A 41 3.22 5.70 -12.36
C PRO A 41 3.59 6.99 -13.07
N SER A 42 2.78 7.44 -14.02
CA SER A 42 2.92 8.79 -14.55
C SER A 42 2.96 9.66 -13.31
N LEU A 43 4.12 10.26 -13.02
CA LEU A 43 4.30 11.02 -11.80
C LEU A 43 3.09 11.96 -11.67
N PRO A 44 2.48 12.08 -10.49
CA PRO A 44 1.43 13.06 -10.28
C PRO A 44 1.92 14.40 -10.84
N LEU A 45 1.08 15.14 -11.56
CA LEU A 45 1.47 16.43 -12.14
C LEU A 45 1.99 17.42 -11.08
N GLU A 46 1.67 17.15 -9.81
CA GLU A 46 2.02 17.88 -8.60
C GLU A 46 3.33 17.42 -7.96
N ALA A 47 3.96 16.35 -8.44
CA ALA A 47 5.25 15.90 -7.92
C ALA A 47 6.31 16.97 -8.18
N ASP A 48 7.07 17.34 -7.16
CA ASP A 48 8.19 18.25 -7.34
C ASP A 48 9.20 17.60 -8.30
N PRO A 49 9.78 18.36 -9.26
CA PRO A 49 10.74 17.83 -10.21
C PRO A 49 11.96 17.14 -9.57
N ALA A 50 12.37 17.57 -8.37
CA ALA A 50 13.45 16.94 -7.63
C ALA A 50 13.02 15.59 -7.07
N ASP A 51 11.84 15.50 -6.46
CA ASP A 51 11.28 14.23 -5.95
C ASP A 51 11.11 13.22 -7.10
N ALA A 52 10.58 13.65 -8.23
CA ALA A 52 10.46 12.85 -9.44
C ALA A 52 11.80 12.27 -9.91
N ALA A 53 12.85 13.09 -9.89
CA ALA A 53 14.19 12.68 -10.31
C ALA A 53 14.84 11.71 -9.32
N ASP A 54 14.62 11.90 -8.01
CA ASP A 54 15.13 11.00 -6.98
C ASP A 54 14.43 9.64 -7.02
N GLN A 55 13.13 9.59 -7.35
CA GLN A 55 12.39 8.32 -7.50
C GLN A 55 12.75 7.54 -8.77
N ASP A 56 13.15 8.20 -9.87
CA ASP A 56 13.60 7.50 -11.10
C ASP A 56 15.03 6.97 -10.98
N ARG A 57 15.76 7.31 -9.90
CA ARG A 57 17.13 6.84 -9.69
C ARG A 57 17.13 5.35 -9.38
N VAL A 58 17.82 4.58 -10.22
CA VAL A 58 18.16 3.18 -9.92
C VAL A 58 19.27 3.16 -8.88
N VAL A 59 19.02 2.48 -7.75
CA VAL A 59 20.00 2.25 -6.69
C VAL A 59 20.34 0.76 -6.70
N ASP A 60 21.63 0.46 -6.78
CA ASP A 60 22.12 -0.90 -6.55
C ASP A 60 22.02 -1.18 -5.05
N LEU A 61 21.21 -2.17 -4.68
CA LEU A 61 21.10 -2.69 -3.31
C LEU A 61 21.80 -4.03 -3.27
N ASP A 62 22.79 -4.19 -2.39
CA ASP A 62 23.41 -5.48 -2.12
C ASP A 62 22.92 -6.07 -0.78
N ASP A 63 23.12 -7.38 -0.61
CA ASP A 63 22.71 -8.08 0.62
C ASP A 63 23.52 -7.64 1.85
N ASP A 64 24.69 -7.01 1.64
CA ASP A 64 25.56 -6.48 2.69
C ASP A 64 25.13 -5.08 3.18
N ASP A 65 24.30 -4.37 2.41
CA ASP A 65 23.70 -3.06 2.73
C ASP A 65 22.65 -3.15 3.86
N TYR A 66 22.10 -4.34 4.11
CA TYR A 66 21.14 -4.61 5.18
C TYR A 66 21.83 -5.31 6.38
N ARG A 67 22.40 -4.52 7.30
CA ARG A 67 22.94 -5.01 8.59
C ARG A 67 21.99 -4.81 9.77
#